data_AF-A0A4R4JXB0-F1
#
_entry.id   AF-A0A4R4JXB0-F1
#
_cell.length_a   1.000
_cell.length_b   1.000
_cell.length_c   1.000
_cell.angle_alpha   90.00
_cell.angle_beta   90.00
_cell.angle_gamma   90.00
#
_symmetry.space_group_name_H-M   'P 1'
#
loop_
_entity.id
_entity.type
_entity.pdbx_description
1 polymer ?
#
loop_
_entity_poly.entity_id
_entity_poly.type
_entity_poly.pdbx_seq_one_letter_code
_entity_poly.pdbx_strand_id
1 'polypeptide(L)'
;MRNHSLRASIPDFYITHPANQAAVPMLVHVSASSTPTDQLKGVAMDSVAIKFNDVSQGVKRRGRKRLSELLRDNPDVDPYPEGWFVIEFTSKVKTDRLISKKFFGEEVVIFRHPETRQVTVTQAHCPHLGAHFDSYRNGGCLENGVITCPYHHLKFDPQRQASRCPGGAPGRMDLKIYPTIEYHGFVLALRQRDGSTATLPVPDLSFPEVDEDAFLYDVQSVGIFQGDMLVPLMANSDYMHFQTVHGTPEPASDHAFRVADDGQSCFFNFEIPLRNLNKVDPQYPRAGRWRRLRRTFARPSNNGKTLPEVLTHVSAAGIGPGLAKSRWWEPQFGIDLLSWLYVTPIDPYTYELFMCHGARTIKTFNSRPVQTILNALGLQAHMLANHLYVGQEDPPFYTADKIRLAHPSLRGKDRLIDQYTGWWKSTFFTPQFQEMVDGYDLDFTRP
;
A
#
# COMPACT_ATOMS: atom_id res chain seq x y z
N MET A 1 -23.37 67.35 12.36
CA MET A 1 -22.75 68.65 12.74
C MET A 1 -21.98 68.41 14.04
N ARG A 2 -20.67 68.54 14.21
CA ARG A 2 -19.60 69.23 13.46
C ARG A 2 -18.32 68.40 13.51
N ASN A 3 -17.50 68.57 12.46
CA ASN A 3 -16.13 68.13 12.31
C ASN A 3 -15.18 68.76 13.34
N HIS A 4 -14.13 68.03 13.72
CA HIS A 4 -12.78 68.58 13.79
C HIS A 4 -11.74 67.51 13.41
N SER A 5 -11.00 67.82 12.35
CA SER A 5 -9.81 67.11 11.85
C SER A 5 -8.56 67.57 12.60
N LEU A 6 -7.57 66.70 12.79
CA LEU A 6 -6.14 67.03 12.76
C LEU A 6 -5.28 65.77 12.50
N ARG A 7 -4.17 65.99 11.78
CA ARG A 7 -3.35 65.03 11.03
C ARG A 7 -2.21 64.39 11.86
N ALA A 8 -1.86 63.17 11.42
CA ALA A 8 -0.53 62.56 11.21
C ALA A 8 0.46 62.35 12.37
N SER A 9 0.92 61.10 12.53
CA SER A 9 2.33 60.68 12.31
C SER A 9 2.52 59.19 12.65
N ILE A 10 2.99 58.39 11.69
CA ILE A 10 3.54 57.03 11.89
C ILE A 10 5.06 57.16 11.78
N PRO A 11 5.85 56.58 12.71
CA PRO A 11 7.26 56.30 12.48
C PRO A 11 7.50 54.81 12.21
N ASP A 12 8.23 54.54 11.13
CA ASP A 12 8.90 53.27 10.79
C ASP A 12 10.05 52.97 11.77
N PHE A 13 10.46 51.70 11.91
CA PHE A 13 11.85 51.24 11.69
C PHE A 13 11.99 49.68 11.77
N TYR A 14 12.26 49.08 10.60
CA TYR A 14 13.17 47.97 10.24
C TYR A 14 13.42 46.75 11.16
N ILE A 15 13.18 45.55 10.61
CA ILE A 15 14.13 44.41 10.64
C ILE A 15 14.21 43.75 9.25
N THR A 16 15.43 43.40 8.86
CA THR A 16 16.00 43.00 7.58
C THR A 16 15.64 41.57 7.10
N HIS A 17 15.35 41.42 5.81
CA HIS A 17 15.42 40.14 5.08
C HIS A 17 16.73 40.07 4.25
N PRO A 18 17.46 38.95 4.25
CA PRO A 18 18.45 38.69 3.22
C PRO A 18 17.83 38.06 1.96
N ALA A 19 18.29 38.62 0.84
CA ALA A 19 18.07 38.31 -0.57
C ALA A 19 18.42 36.84 -0.94
N ASN A 20 17.59 36.13 -1.72
CA ASN A 20 17.44 36.16 -3.18
C ASN A 20 18.38 35.17 -3.90
N GLN A 21 17.82 34.13 -4.52
CA GLN A 21 18.31 33.58 -5.79
C GLN A 21 17.10 33.07 -6.58
N ALA A 22 16.79 33.81 -7.64
CA ALA A 22 15.74 33.56 -8.60
C ALA A 22 16.16 32.44 -9.57
N ALA A 23 15.30 31.43 -9.74
CA ALA A 23 15.33 30.54 -10.89
C ALA A 23 14.24 31.00 -11.87
N VAL A 24 14.68 31.41 -13.05
CA VAL A 24 13.85 31.84 -14.19
C VAL A 24 13.10 30.63 -14.76
N PRO A 25 11.78 30.70 -15.02
CA PRO A 25 11.11 29.67 -15.78
C PRO A 25 11.48 29.81 -17.26
N MET A 26 12.26 28.87 -17.81
CA MET A 26 12.40 28.70 -19.25
C MET A 26 11.05 28.27 -19.83
N LEU A 27 10.42 29.18 -20.59
CA LEU A 27 9.31 28.86 -21.47
C LEU A 27 9.86 28.06 -22.66
N VAL A 28 9.68 26.74 -22.66
CA VAL A 28 9.88 25.92 -23.86
C VAL A 28 8.53 25.78 -24.56
N HIS A 29 8.36 26.50 -25.67
CA HIS A 29 7.30 26.23 -26.62
C HIS A 29 7.57 24.88 -27.29
N VAL A 30 6.75 23.87 -27.00
CA VAL A 30 6.70 22.63 -27.80
C VAL A 30 5.38 22.64 -28.57
N SER A 31 5.50 22.75 -29.88
CA SER A 31 4.38 22.67 -30.83
C SER A 31 3.81 21.24 -30.84
N ALA A 32 2.49 21.14 -30.67
CA ALA A 32 1.75 19.89 -30.79
C ALA A 32 1.69 19.42 -32.25
N SER A 33 2.22 18.23 -32.54
CA SER A 33 1.73 17.37 -33.62
C SER A 33 2.38 15.97 -33.56
N SER A 34 1.75 15.02 -32.88
CA SER A 34 1.80 13.60 -33.29
C SER A 34 0.73 12.79 -32.56
N THR A 35 0.09 11.90 -33.31
CA THR A 35 -0.92 10.95 -32.84
C THR A 35 -0.30 9.84 -31.98
N PRO A 36 -1.02 9.24 -31.00
CA PRO A 36 -0.42 8.44 -29.93
C PRO A 36 0.05 7.02 -30.30
N THR A 37 -0.06 6.62 -31.57
CA THR A 37 0.14 5.21 -31.98
C THR A 37 1.59 4.81 -32.28
N ASP A 38 2.54 5.76 -32.35
CA ASP A 38 3.91 5.46 -32.83
C ASP A 38 5.01 5.43 -31.76
N GLN A 39 4.73 5.64 -30.47
CA GLN A 39 5.77 5.67 -29.42
C GLN A 39 5.95 4.38 -28.61
N LEU A 40 5.26 3.28 -28.95
CA LEU A 40 5.41 1.98 -28.26
C LEU A 40 6.44 1.04 -28.90
N LYS A 41 7.29 1.52 -29.83
CA LYS A 41 8.33 0.70 -30.44
C LYS A 41 9.73 1.25 -30.14
N GLY A 42 10.43 0.56 -29.25
CA GLY A 42 11.89 0.57 -29.21
C GLY A 42 12.49 1.42 -28.10
N VAL A 43 12.41 0.94 -26.86
CA VAL A 43 13.51 1.15 -25.91
C VAL A 43 14.10 -0.23 -25.65
N ALA A 44 15.21 -0.54 -26.31
CA ALA A 44 16.03 -1.67 -25.95
C ALA A 44 16.63 -1.37 -24.56
N MET A 45 16.12 -2.05 -23.53
CA MET A 45 16.63 -1.96 -22.18
C MET A 45 17.57 -3.14 -21.95
N ASP A 46 18.84 -2.84 -21.73
CA ASP A 46 19.85 -3.86 -21.44
C ASP A 46 19.47 -4.62 -20.16
N SER A 47 19.29 -5.94 -20.29
CA SER A 47 18.95 -6.84 -19.20
C SER A 47 20.20 -7.12 -18.37
N VAL A 48 20.28 -6.57 -17.17
CA VAL A 48 21.22 -7.06 -16.15
C VAL A 48 20.52 -8.18 -15.39
N ALA A 49 20.86 -9.43 -15.71
CA ALA A 49 20.40 -10.60 -14.97
C ALA A 49 21.14 -10.65 -13.63
N ILE A 50 20.48 -10.23 -12.55
CA ILE A 50 20.95 -10.52 -11.19
C ILE A 50 20.68 -12.01 -10.94
N LYS A 51 21.75 -12.79 -10.80
CA LYS A 51 21.65 -14.18 -10.33
C LYS A 51 21.24 -14.17 -8.87
N PHE A 52 19.95 -14.34 -8.60
CA PHE A 52 19.54 -14.87 -7.31
C PHE A 52 20.09 -16.29 -7.24
N ASN A 53 20.91 -16.58 -6.22
CA ASN A 53 21.19 -17.97 -5.91
C ASN A 53 19.83 -18.66 -5.76
N ASP A 54 19.69 -19.78 -6.45
CA ASP A 54 18.52 -20.65 -6.41
C ASP A 54 18.41 -21.24 -4.99
N VAL A 55 17.96 -20.43 -4.02
CA VAL A 55 17.94 -20.80 -2.60
C VAL A 55 17.00 -22.00 -2.37
N SER A 56 16.08 -22.25 -3.32
CA SER A 56 15.14 -23.36 -3.25
C SER A 56 15.73 -24.72 -3.69
N GLN A 57 16.90 -24.77 -4.35
CA GLN A 57 17.45 -26.03 -4.89
C GLN A 57 18.36 -26.85 -3.95
N GLY A 58 18.54 -26.46 -2.69
CA GLY A 58 19.40 -27.18 -1.75
C GLY A 58 18.75 -27.64 -0.43
N VAL A 59 17.59 -27.09 -0.09
CA VAL A 59 17.02 -27.24 1.26
C VAL A 59 16.05 -28.42 1.27
N LYS A 60 16.25 -29.39 2.17
CA LYS A 60 15.31 -30.51 2.33
C LYS A 60 14.04 -30.01 3.02
N ARG A 61 12.88 -30.31 2.45
CA ARG A 61 11.57 -30.08 3.09
C ARG A 61 11.56 -30.71 4.49
N ARG A 62 11.32 -29.90 5.51
CA ARG A 62 11.31 -30.27 6.94
C ARG A 62 9.91 -30.62 7.48
N GLY A 63 8.89 -30.51 6.63
CA GLY A 63 7.49 -30.81 6.95
C GLY A 63 6.66 -29.56 7.27
N ARG A 64 5.46 -29.74 7.82
CA ARG A 64 4.56 -28.65 8.22
C ARG A 64 4.80 -28.24 9.66
N LYS A 65 4.83 -26.94 9.93
CA LYS A 65 4.94 -26.36 11.28
C LYS A 65 4.04 -25.15 11.45
N ARG A 66 3.47 -24.98 12.64
CA ARG A 66 2.82 -23.72 13.03
C ARG A 66 3.88 -22.68 13.32
N LEU A 67 3.70 -21.47 12.79
CA LEU A 67 4.62 -20.36 13.07
C LEU A 67 4.70 -20.08 14.57
N SER A 68 3.59 -20.26 15.31
CA SER A 68 3.55 -20.13 16.77
C SER A 68 4.44 -21.11 17.53
N GLU A 69 4.67 -22.31 17.00
CA GLU A 69 5.60 -23.27 17.61
C GLU A 69 7.03 -22.80 17.41
N LEU A 70 7.38 -22.40 16.19
CA LEU A 70 8.73 -21.92 15.87
C LEU A 70 9.09 -20.68 16.67
N LEU A 71 8.18 -19.71 16.80
CA LEU A 71 8.42 -18.50 17.59
C LEU A 71 8.49 -18.76 19.09
N ARG A 72 7.77 -19.77 19.60
CA ARG A 72 7.90 -20.19 21.01
C ARG A 72 9.28 -20.78 21.29
N ASP A 73 9.80 -21.56 20.36
CA ASP A 73 11.12 -22.19 20.46
C ASP A 73 12.26 -21.19 20.18
N ASN A 74 11.95 -20.03 19.58
CA ASN A 74 12.90 -18.99 19.19
C ASN A 74 12.37 -17.59 19.55
N PRO A 75 12.25 -17.26 20.85
CA PRO A 75 11.56 -16.05 21.30
C PRO A 75 12.25 -14.74 20.90
N ASP A 76 13.56 -14.78 20.63
CA ASP A 76 14.36 -13.60 20.27
C ASP A 76 14.36 -13.32 18.76
N VAL A 77 13.73 -14.18 17.95
CA VAL A 77 13.65 -14.01 16.50
C VAL A 77 12.51 -13.06 16.16
N ASP A 78 12.85 -11.95 15.54
CA ASP A 78 11.92 -10.97 15.02
C ASP A 78 11.15 -11.49 13.79
N PRO A 79 9.83 -11.71 13.87
CA PRO A 79 9.05 -12.32 12.80
C PRO A 79 8.57 -11.34 11.73
N TYR A 80 8.94 -10.07 11.81
CA TYR A 80 8.32 -9.02 11.03
C TYR A 80 9.22 -8.47 9.93
N PRO A 81 8.65 -8.10 8.77
CA PRO A 81 9.41 -7.42 7.73
C PRO A 81 9.77 -5.98 8.09
N GLU A 82 10.84 -5.44 7.53
CA GLU A 82 11.23 -4.02 7.64
C GLU A 82 10.73 -3.21 6.44
N GLY A 83 10.09 -2.05 6.68
CA GLY A 83 9.60 -1.18 5.63
C GLY A 83 8.44 -0.26 6.05
N TRP A 84 7.80 0.36 5.07
CA TRP A 84 6.69 1.29 5.27
C TRP A 84 5.34 0.59 5.22
N PHE A 85 4.46 0.89 6.19
CA PHE A 85 3.16 0.25 6.34
C PHE A 85 2.07 1.25 6.66
N VAL A 86 0.88 1.06 6.07
CA VAL A 86 -0.30 1.85 6.44
C VAL A 86 -0.74 1.49 7.85
N ILE A 87 -0.97 2.49 8.69
CA ILE A 87 -1.39 2.29 10.08
C ILE A 87 -2.79 2.86 10.39
N GLU A 88 -3.21 3.91 9.68
CA GLU A 88 -4.55 4.50 9.84
C GLU A 88 -4.91 5.40 8.64
N PHE A 89 -6.18 5.74 8.48
CA PHE A 89 -6.61 6.79 7.56
C PHE A 89 -6.18 8.18 8.07
N THR A 90 -5.62 8.99 7.18
CA THR A 90 -5.34 10.43 7.41
C THR A 90 -6.56 11.14 7.99
N SER A 91 -7.74 10.85 7.46
CA SER A 91 -9.00 11.47 7.87
C SER A 91 -9.45 11.10 9.28
N LYS A 92 -9.04 9.94 9.81
CA LYS A 92 -9.39 9.52 11.18
C LYS A 92 -8.49 10.14 12.23
N VAL A 93 -7.24 10.44 11.90
CA VAL A 93 -6.31 11.08 12.86
C VAL A 93 -6.70 12.55 13.07
N LYS A 94 -7.38 12.81 14.18
CA LYS A 94 -7.82 14.14 14.60
C LYS A 94 -6.80 14.80 15.53
N THR A 95 -7.01 16.08 15.81
CA THR A 95 -6.13 16.91 16.65
C THR A 95 -6.55 16.96 18.11
N ASP A 96 -7.67 16.34 18.45
CA ASP A 96 -8.32 16.40 19.75
C ASP A 96 -8.31 15.06 20.50
N ARG A 97 -7.74 14.00 19.91
CA ARG A 97 -7.75 12.65 20.47
C ARG A 97 -6.54 11.84 20.00
N LEU A 98 -6.14 10.87 20.81
CA LEU A 98 -5.21 9.82 20.42
C LEU A 98 -5.99 8.69 19.72
N ILE A 99 -5.30 7.93 18.87
CA ILE A 99 -5.80 6.66 18.34
C ILE A 99 -4.80 5.57 18.73
N SER A 100 -5.29 4.58 19.46
CA SER A 100 -4.50 3.41 19.83
C SER A 100 -4.60 2.32 18.77
N LYS A 101 -3.44 1.77 18.38
CA LYS A 101 -3.35 0.68 17.40
C LYS A 101 -2.33 -0.34 17.85
N LYS A 102 -2.53 -1.57 17.39
CA LYS A 102 -1.47 -2.57 17.37
C LYS A 102 -0.66 -2.43 16.09
N PHE A 103 0.65 -2.53 16.19
CA PHE A 103 1.58 -2.38 15.08
C PHE A 103 2.73 -3.35 15.31
N PHE A 104 2.77 -4.45 14.55
CA PHE A 104 3.82 -5.49 14.66
C PHE A 104 4.00 -6.04 16.09
N GLY A 105 2.90 -6.40 16.75
CA GLY A 105 2.90 -6.95 18.11
C GLY A 105 3.10 -5.92 19.22
N GLU A 106 3.42 -4.67 18.88
CA GLU A 106 3.51 -3.55 19.80
C GLU A 106 2.19 -2.76 19.83
N GLU A 107 1.96 -1.98 20.89
CA GLU A 107 0.91 -0.97 20.93
C GLU A 107 1.52 0.42 20.68
N VAL A 108 0.88 1.17 19.80
CA VAL A 108 1.27 2.53 19.43
C VAL A 108 0.08 3.48 19.54
N VAL A 109 0.38 4.76 19.73
CA VAL A 109 -0.60 5.84 19.67
C VAL A 109 -0.28 6.78 18.51
N ILE A 110 -1.34 7.22 17.85
CA ILE A 110 -1.31 8.10 16.69
C ILE A 110 -2.05 9.38 17.03
N PHE A 111 -1.46 10.53 16.70
CA PHE A 111 -2.11 11.82 16.93
C PHE A 111 -1.66 12.86 15.92
N ARG A 112 -2.45 13.94 15.82
CA ARG A 112 -2.17 15.06 14.92
C ARG A 112 -1.95 16.34 15.69
N HIS A 113 -0.89 17.06 15.36
CA HIS A 113 -0.63 18.37 15.92
C HIS A 113 -1.71 19.39 15.46
N PRO A 114 -2.28 20.21 16.36
CA PRO A 114 -3.36 21.15 16.02
C PRO A 114 -2.94 22.21 14.99
N GLU A 115 -1.74 22.78 15.15
CA GLU A 115 -1.24 23.88 14.30
C GLU A 115 -0.48 23.38 13.06
N THR A 116 0.61 22.63 13.22
CA THR A 116 1.43 22.13 12.10
C THR A 116 0.73 21.04 11.28
N ARG A 117 -0.36 20.46 11.78
CA ARG A 117 -1.10 19.34 11.17
C ARG A 117 -0.28 18.06 11.00
N GLN A 118 0.95 18.01 11.49
CA GLN A 118 1.82 16.84 11.41
C GLN A 118 1.22 15.67 12.19
N VAL A 119 1.22 14.47 11.60
CA VAL A 119 0.90 13.22 12.29
C VAL A 119 2.14 12.69 12.98
N THR A 120 1.96 12.14 14.18
CA THR A 120 3.01 11.45 14.92
C THR A 120 2.51 10.07 15.34
N VAL A 121 3.36 9.06 15.15
CA VAL A 121 3.14 7.69 15.64
C VAL A 121 4.25 7.41 16.67
N THR A 122 3.86 6.96 17.85
CA THR A 122 4.79 6.68 18.96
C THR A 122 4.35 5.45 19.76
N GLN A 123 5.26 4.89 20.56
CA GLN A 123 4.91 3.84 21.53
C GLN A 123 3.72 4.25 22.40
N ALA A 124 2.84 3.30 22.74
CA ALA A 124 1.64 3.61 23.51
C ALA A 124 1.86 3.76 25.01
N HIS A 125 2.96 3.26 25.56
CA HIS A 125 3.21 3.23 26.99
C HIS A 125 4.23 4.29 27.42
N CYS A 126 3.90 5.04 28.46
CA CYS A 126 4.76 6.06 29.04
C CYS A 126 6.02 5.42 29.67
N PRO A 127 7.24 5.87 29.31
CA PRO A 127 8.50 5.29 29.79
C PRO A 127 8.75 5.51 31.30
N HIS A 128 7.90 6.29 31.98
CA HIS A 128 8.01 6.48 33.43
C HIS A 128 7.59 5.22 34.21
N LEU A 129 6.31 4.86 34.13
CA LEU A 129 5.73 3.73 34.89
C LEU A 129 4.75 2.91 34.05
N GLY A 130 4.88 2.94 32.72
CA GLY A 130 4.13 2.06 31.83
C GLY A 130 2.63 2.40 31.67
N ALA A 131 2.20 3.61 32.02
CA ALA A 131 0.82 4.02 31.77
C ALA A 131 0.56 4.11 30.26
N HIS A 132 -0.46 3.42 29.76
CA HIS A 132 -0.88 3.55 28.38
C HIS A 132 -1.45 4.95 28.14
N PHE A 133 -0.96 5.69 27.14
CA PHE A 133 -1.30 7.09 26.91
C PHE A 133 -2.80 7.30 26.69
N ASP A 134 -3.47 6.36 26.02
CA ASP A 134 -4.92 6.41 25.74
C ASP A 134 -5.82 5.70 26.78
N SER A 135 -5.33 5.42 28.00
CA SER A 135 -6.06 4.60 28.98
C SER A 135 -7.15 5.32 29.79
N TYR A 136 -7.14 6.64 29.88
CA TYR A 136 -8.10 7.41 30.69
C TYR A 136 -9.29 7.90 29.84
N ARG A 137 -10.47 8.11 30.46
CA ARG A 137 -11.75 8.39 29.78
C ARG A 137 -11.79 9.64 28.88
N ASN A 138 -10.73 10.45 28.86
CA ASN A 138 -10.54 11.58 27.96
C ASN A 138 -9.29 11.46 27.06
N GLY A 139 -8.71 10.25 26.93
CA GLY A 139 -7.43 10.00 26.27
C GLY A 139 -6.26 10.70 26.98
N GLY A 140 -5.02 10.43 26.57
CA GLY A 140 -3.88 11.26 26.95
C GLY A 140 -4.14 12.70 26.48
N CYS A 141 -3.81 13.70 27.29
CA CYS A 141 -4.11 15.08 26.93
C CYS A 141 -3.16 15.53 25.82
N LEU A 142 -3.69 15.81 24.61
CA LEU A 142 -2.99 16.63 23.62
C LEU A 142 -3.11 18.08 24.06
N GLU A 143 -2.23 18.51 24.95
CA GLU A 143 -2.14 19.92 25.31
C GLU A 143 -1.32 20.63 24.22
N ASN A 144 -1.99 21.32 23.31
CA ASN A 144 -1.37 22.04 22.19
C ASN A 144 -0.47 21.15 21.31
N GLY A 145 -0.85 19.88 21.09
CA GLY A 145 -0.07 18.93 20.28
C GLY A 145 1.04 18.20 21.04
N VAL A 146 1.16 18.42 22.35
CA VAL A 146 2.09 17.70 23.23
C VAL A 146 1.36 16.56 23.92
N ILE A 147 1.87 15.34 23.77
CA ILE A 147 1.27 14.17 24.43
C ILE A 147 1.57 14.21 25.94
N THR A 148 0.52 14.05 26.74
CA THR A 148 0.60 14.10 28.20
C THR A 148 0.18 12.76 28.79
N CYS A 149 1.05 12.18 29.63
CA CYS A 149 0.76 10.93 30.33
C CYS A 149 -0.46 11.10 31.25
N PRO A 150 -1.50 10.25 31.13
CA PRO A 150 -2.72 10.41 31.91
C PRO A 150 -2.54 10.09 33.41
N TYR A 151 -1.41 9.49 33.80
CA TYR A 151 -1.18 9.08 35.18
C TYR A 151 -0.49 10.18 36.02
N HIS A 152 0.62 10.73 35.51
CA HIS A 152 1.46 11.70 36.25
C HIS A 152 1.63 13.03 35.51
N HIS A 153 0.91 13.22 34.40
CA HIS A 153 0.92 14.45 33.61
C HIS A 153 2.31 14.87 33.08
N LEU A 154 3.20 13.91 32.85
CA LEU A 154 4.45 14.14 32.14
C LEU A 154 4.14 14.48 30.68
N LYS A 155 4.70 15.60 30.21
CA LYS A 155 4.52 16.11 28.86
C LYS A 155 5.74 15.79 28.00
N PHE A 156 5.52 15.13 26.87
CA PHE A 156 6.59 14.75 25.95
C PHE A 156 6.50 15.64 24.71
N ASP A 157 7.40 16.62 24.63
CA ASP A 157 7.48 17.52 23.47
C ASP A 157 8.03 16.78 22.21
N PRO A 158 7.98 17.39 21.03
CA PRO A 158 8.55 16.81 19.81
C PRO A 158 10.05 16.50 19.90
N GLN A 159 10.77 17.15 20.82
CA GLN A 159 12.18 16.94 21.15
C GLN A 159 12.39 15.80 22.15
N ARG A 160 11.32 15.08 22.50
CA ARG A 160 11.29 13.87 23.35
C ARG A 160 11.61 14.13 24.82
N GLN A 161 11.57 15.39 25.26
CA GLN A 161 11.91 15.74 26.64
C GLN A 161 10.66 15.84 27.51
N ALA A 162 10.71 15.18 28.67
CA ALA A 162 9.69 15.32 29.69
C ALA A 162 9.78 16.72 30.32
N SER A 163 8.84 17.59 29.98
CA SER A 163 8.67 18.87 30.68
C SER A 163 7.65 18.69 31.81
N ARG A 164 7.98 19.23 33.00
CA ARG A 164 7.23 19.13 34.28
C ARG A 164 7.26 17.77 35.02
N CYS A 165 8.43 17.32 35.45
CA CYS A 165 8.53 16.55 36.70
C CYS A 165 8.77 17.53 37.87
N PRO A 166 7.97 17.52 38.95
CA PRO A 166 8.39 18.10 40.23
C PRO A 166 9.71 17.41 40.65
N GLY A 167 10.82 18.16 40.67
CA GLY A 167 12.17 17.62 40.94
C GLY A 167 13.03 17.31 39.71
N GLY A 168 12.54 17.58 38.48
CA GLY A 168 13.26 17.30 37.24
C GLY A 168 13.02 15.87 36.71
N ALA A 169 13.15 15.69 35.40
CA ALA A 169 12.99 14.39 34.76
C ALA A 169 14.11 13.43 35.21
N PRO A 170 13.82 12.18 35.64
CA PRO A 170 14.86 11.19 35.87
C PRO A 170 15.51 10.78 34.54
N GLY A 171 16.58 11.48 34.16
CA GLY A 171 17.35 11.18 32.95
C GLY A 171 16.56 11.32 31.64
N ARG A 172 17.02 10.60 30.61
CA ARG A 172 16.47 10.65 29.25
C ARG A 172 15.27 9.69 29.12
N MET A 173 14.07 10.25 29.02
CA MET A 173 12.80 9.51 28.86
C MET A 173 12.23 9.71 27.43
N ASP A 174 13.05 9.40 26.44
CA ASP A 174 12.67 9.61 25.05
C ASP A 174 11.60 8.62 24.62
N LEU A 175 10.55 9.11 23.96
CA LEU A 175 9.59 8.24 23.29
C LEU A 175 10.21 7.67 22.00
N LYS A 176 9.96 6.38 21.73
CA LYS A 176 10.14 5.79 20.40
C LYS A 176 9.16 6.46 19.44
N ILE A 177 9.69 7.13 18.43
CA ILE A 177 8.92 7.75 17.34
C ILE A 177 9.15 6.92 16.08
N TYR A 178 8.07 6.52 15.43
CA TYR A 178 8.12 5.87 14.14
C TYR A 178 8.11 6.98 13.07
N PRO A 179 9.04 7.00 12.11
CA PRO A 179 8.96 7.93 10.98
C PRO A 179 7.63 7.76 10.25
N THR A 180 6.96 8.87 9.95
CA THR A 180 5.61 8.87 9.37
C THR A 180 5.50 9.75 8.14
N ILE A 181 4.70 9.30 7.18
CA ILE A 181 4.28 10.08 6.02
C ILE A 181 2.77 9.96 5.85
N GLU A 182 2.16 10.93 5.17
CA GLU A 182 0.77 10.83 4.71
C GLU A 182 0.75 10.74 3.19
N TYR A 183 0.06 9.74 2.66
CA TYR A 183 -0.05 9.52 1.21
C TYR A 183 -1.37 8.82 0.88
N HIS A 184 -2.03 9.22 -0.22
CA HIS A 184 -3.30 8.65 -0.69
C HIS A 184 -4.35 8.47 0.42
N GLY A 185 -4.48 9.45 1.31
CA GLY A 185 -5.46 9.40 2.41
C GLY A 185 -5.11 8.44 3.56
N PHE A 186 -3.91 7.87 3.56
CA PHE A 186 -3.38 7.01 4.61
C PHE A 186 -2.20 7.65 5.34
N VAL A 187 -2.06 7.30 6.62
CA VAL A 187 -0.85 7.48 7.40
C VAL A 187 -0.03 6.21 7.26
N LEU A 188 1.21 6.35 6.80
CA LEU A 188 2.19 5.28 6.78
C LEU A 188 3.22 5.51 7.88
N ALA A 189 3.61 4.43 8.56
CA ALA A 189 4.70 4.42 9.53
C ALA A 189 5.80 3.48 9.07
N LEU A 190 7.05 3.89 9.26
CA LEU A 190 8.22 3.07 9.01
C LEU A 190 8.44 2.12 10.18
N ARG A 191 8.38 0.83 9.90
CA ARG A 191 8.76 -0.22 10.84
C ARG A 191 10.16 -0.71 10.55
N GLN A 192 11.00 -0.68 11.58
CA GLN A 192 12.38 -1.16 11.54
C GLN A 192 12.70 -1.88 12.84
N ARG A 193 13.80 -2.65 12.80
CA ARG A 193 14.37 -3.23 14.01
C ARG A 193 14.78 -2.15 15.01
N ASP A 194 14.62 -2.48 16.28
CA ASP A 194 15.08 -1.61 17.35
C ASP A 194 16.59 -1.36 17.25
N GLY A 195 16.98 -0.09 17.43
CA GLY A 195 18.36 0.34 17.28
C GLY A 195 18.82 0.54 15.83
N SER A 196 17.99 0.26 14.82
CA SER A 196 18.30 0.61 13.44
C SER A 196 18.47 2.11 13.27
N THR A 197 19.59 2.52 12.70
CA THR A 197 19.88 3.92 12.34
C THR A 197 19.76 4.17 10.83
N ALA A 198 19.56 3.12 10.04
CA ALA A 198 19.40 3.22 8.60
C ALA A 198 18.05 3.90 8.30
N THR A 199 18.05 4.97 7.51
CA THR A 199 16.79 5.54 7.03
C THR A 199 16.39 4.77 5.78
N LEU A 200 15.27 4.03 5.81
CA LEU A 200 14.73 3.43 4.60
C LEU A 200 14.08 4.54 3.76
N PRO A 201 14.32 4.57 2.43
CA PRO A 201 13.72 5.56 1.57
C PRO A 201 12.20 5.48 1.64
N VAL A 202 11.54 6.62 1.48
CA VAL A 202 10.09 6.65 1.28
C VAL A 202 9.79 5.90 -0.03
N PRO A 203 8.83 4.96 -0.04
CA PRO A 203 8.50 4.21 -1.24
C PRO A 203 8.03 5.14 -2.35
N ASP A 204 8.41 4.85 -3.60
CA ASP A 204 7.81 5.52 -4.75
C ASP A 204 6.42 4.96 -5.01
N LEU A 205 5.44 5.68 -4.46
CA LEU A 205 4.03 5.33 -4.55
C LEU A 205 3.38 5.84 -5.85
N SER A 206 4.10 6.64 -6.64
CA SER A 206 3.55 7.32 -7.82
C SER A 206 3.55 6.47 -9.09
N PHE A 207 2.69 6.80 -10.05
CA PHE A 207 2.75 6.34 -11.43
C PHE A 207 3.24 7.49 -12.32
N PRO A 208 4.55 7.58 -12.63
CA PRO A 208 5.13 8.74 -13.32
C PRO A 208 4.58 8.98 -14.72
N GLU A 209 3.98 7.95 -15.33
CA GLU A 209 3.40 8.04 -16.66
C GLU A 209 1.97 8.62 -16.68
N VAL A 210 1.39 8.95 -15.52
CA VAL A 210 0.07 9.59 -15.42
C VAL A 210 0.05 10.79 -14.49
N ASP A 211 -0.83 11.73 -14.80
CA ASP A 211 -1.25 12.77 -13.86
C ASP A 211 -2.26 12.18 -12.86
N GLU A 212 -1.80 11.89 -11.64
CA GLU A 212 -2.60 11.35 -10.53
C GLU A 212 -3.69 12.31 -10.05
N ASP A 213 -3.51 13.62 -10.17
CA ASP A 213 -4.50 14.62 -9.74
C ASP A 213 -5.78 14.57 -10.59
N ALA A 214 -5.72 13.93 -11.76
CA ALA A 214 -6.85 13.71 -12.65
C ALA A 214 -7.75 12.53 -12.25
N PHE A 215 -7.43 11.80 -11.17
CA PHE A 215 -8.18 10.63 -10.71
C PHE A 215 -9.14 10.95 -9.57
N LEU A 216 -10.27 10.25 -9.55
CA LEU A 216 -11.14 10.19 -8.39
C LEU A 216 -10.73 8.99 -7.53
N TYR A 217 -10.42 9.25 -6.26
CA TYR A 217 -9.92 8.25 -5.34
C TYR A 217 -10.97 7.77 -4.35
N ASP A 218 -10.94 6.48 -4.05
CA ASP A 218 -11.63 5.85 -2.94
C ASP A 218 -10.63 5.08 -2.07
N VAL A 219 -10.76 5.22 -0.75
CA VAL A 219 -9.84 4.65 0.24
C VAL A 219 -10.63 3.90 1.29
N GLN A 220 -10.21 2.68 1.60
CA GLN A 220 -10.94 1.81 2.51
C GLN A 220 -10.06 0.80 3.24
N SER A 221 -10.64 0.22 4.30
CA SER A 221 -10.09 -0.93 5.02
C SER A 221 -10.95 -2.11 4.60
N VAL A 222 -10.32 -3.11 4.03
CA VAL A 222 -10.98 -4.32 3.53
C VAL A 222 -11.31 -5.25 4.70
N GLY A 223 -10.44 -5.29 5.71
CA GLY A 223 -10.66 -6.06 6.92
C GLY A 223 -9.37 -6.54 7.57
N ILE A 224 -9.55 -7.25 8.67
CA ILE A 224 -8.49 -7.92 9.41
C ILE A 224 -8.56 -9.41 9.12
N PHE A 225 -7.43 -9.97 8.71
CA PHE A 225 -7.30 -11.37 8.30
C PHE A 225 -6.26 -12.07 9.16
N GLN A 226 -6.57 -13.29 9.58
CA GLN A 226 -5.59 -14.19 10.17
C GLN A 226 -4.98 -15.01 9.03
N GLY A 227 -3.67 -14.92 8.79
CA GLY A 227 -3.00 -15.62 7.68
C GLY A 227 -1.60 -15.06 7.39
N ASP A 228 -0.99 -15.53 6.31
CA ASP A 228 0.28 -15.01 5.81
C ASP A 228 0.06 -13.74 4.99
N MET A 229 0.67 -12.62 5.41
CA MET A 229 0.59 -11.34 4.70
C MET A 229 1.11 -11.40 3.26
N LEU A 230 1.97 -12.37 2.94
CA LEU A 230 2.52 -12.55 1.60
C LEU A 230 1.43 -12.95 0.58
N VAL A 231 0.36 -13.60 1.03
CA VAL A 231 -0.70 -14.13 0.18
C VAL A 231 -1.39 -13.02 -0.64
N PRO A 232 -1.95 -11.95 -0.04
CA PRO A 232 -2.54 -10.85 -0.80
C PRO A 232 -1.52 -10.13 -1.69
N LEU A 233 -0.26 -10.01 -1.27
CA LEU A 233 0.79 -9.33 -2.03
C LEU A 233 1.20 -10.09 -3.30
N MET A 234 1.12 -11.42 -3.27
CA MET A 234 1.41 -12.27 -4.42
C MET A 234 0.30 -12.32 -5.47
N ALA A 235 -0.89 -11.77 -5.19
CA ALA A 235 -2.04 -11.92 -6.09
C ALA A 235 -1.72 -11.48 -7.52
N ASN A 236 -1.00 -10.37 -7.70
CA ASN A 236 -0.59 -9.87 -9.02
C ASN A 236 0.44 -10.76 -9.75
N SER A 237 1.09 -11.69 -9.04
CA SER A 237 2.05 -12.65 -9.60
C SER A 237 1.44 -14.05 -9.82
N ASP A 238 0.28 -14.33 -9.24
CA ASP A 238 -0.45 -15.59 -9.38
C ASP A 238 -1.42 -15.51 -10.57
N TYR A 239 -0.95 -15.73 -11.79
CA TYR A 239 -1.82 -15.50 -12.94
C TYR A 239 -3.02 -16.48 -13.03
N MET A 240 -2.92 -17.67 -12.43
CA MET A 240 -3.97 -18.70 -12.49
C MET A 240 -5.18 -18.37 -11.61
N HIS A 241 -4.99 -17.66 -10.50
CA HIS A 241 -6.13 -17.25 -9.66
C HIS A 241 -7.09 -16.31 -10.43
N PHE A 242 -6.58 -15.46 -11.34
CA PHE A 242 -7.43 -14.63 -12.20
C PHE A 242 -8.43 -15.46 -13.02
N GLN A 243 -8.04 -16.63 -13.51
CA GLN A 243 -8.96 -17.50 -14.23
C GLN A 243 -9.95 -18.22 -13.31
N THR A 244 -9.45 -18.74 -12.19
CA THR A 244 -10.18 -19.73 -11.39
C THR A 244 -11.04 -19.10 -10.30
N VAL A 245 -10.56 -18.02 -9.69
CA VAL A 245 -11.27 -17.23 -8.68
C VAL A 245 -12.16 -16.21 -9.38
N HIS A 246 -11.59 -15.49 -10.36
CA HIS A 246 -12.27 -14.34 -10.96
C HIS A 246 -12.91 -14.57 -12.33
N GLY A 247 -12.65 -15.71 -12.96
CA GLY A 247 -13.22 -16.05 -14.25
C GLY A 247 -12.74 -15.17 -15.42
N THR A 248 -11.58 -14.54 -15.31
CA THR A 248 -10.96 -13.82 -16.43
C THR A 248 -10.28 -14.80 -17.40
N PRO A 249 -9.97 -14.39 -18.64
CA PRO A 249 -9.11 -15.13 -19.54
C PRO A 249 -7.68 -15.27 -19.02
N GLU A 250 -6.94 -16.21 -19.60
CA GLU A 250 -5.49 -16.29 -19.41
C GLU A 250 -4.84 -14.99 -19.87
N PRO A 251 -3.86 -14.46 -19.12
CA PRO A 251 -3.03 -13.39 -19.63
C PRO A 251 -2.35 -13.80 -20.94
N ALA A 252 -2.41 -12.90 -21.92
CA ALA A 252 -1.93 -13.11 -23.28
C ALA A 252 -0.39 -13.00 -23.40
N SER A 253 0.26 -12.37 -22.42
CA SER A 253 1.71 -12.14 -22.41
C SER A 253 2.41 -12.81 -21.23
N ASP A 254 3.70 -13.13 -21.42
CA ASP A 254 4.57 -13.59 -20.34
C ASP A 254 4.91 -12.42 -19.40
N HIS A 255 5.00 -12.70 -18.11
CA HIS A 255 5.25 -11.70 -17.08
C HIS A 255 6.77 -11.52 -16.94
N ALA A 256 7.29 -10.37 -17.36
CA ALA A 256 8.68 -10.01 -17.07
C ALA A 256 8.79 -9.61 -15.60
N PHE A 257 9.41 -10.47 -14.77
CA PHE A 257 9.83 -10.08 -13.42
C PHE A 257 11.11 -9.28 -13.49
N ARG A 258 11.11 -8.12 -12.85
CA ARG A 258 12.34 -7.37 -12.62
C ARG A 258 12.31 -6.75 -11.24
N VAL A 259 13.39 -6.95 -10.49
CA VAL A 259 13.69 -6.16 -9.30
C VAL A 259 14.30 -4.83 -9.75
N ALA A 260 13.81 -3.74 -9.19
CA ALA A 260 14.30 -2.40 -9.47
C ALA A 260 15.70 -2.19 -8.87
N ASP A 261 16.37 -1.14 -9.30
CA ASP A 261 17.73 -0.85 -8.85
C ASP A 261 17.79 -0.45 -7.36
N ASP A 262 16.65 -0.06 -6.76
CA ASP A 262 16.51 0.18 -5.33
C ASP A 262 16.55 -1.11 -4.47
N GLY A 263 16.41 -2.29 -5.10
CA GLY A 263 16.27 -3.59 -4.45
C GLY A 263 14.96 -3.79 -3.67
N GLN A 264 14.18 -2.73 -3.44
CA GLN A 264 12.97 -2.70 -2.62
C GLN A 264 11.69 -2.68 -3.46
N SER A 265 11.81 -2.61 -4.78
CA SER A 265 10.68 -2.63 -5.70
C SER A 265 10.85 -3.75 -6.72
N CYS A 266 9.73 -4.32 -7.18
CA CYS A 266 9.70 -5.22 -8.32
C CYS A 266 8.53 -4.90 -9.25
N PHE A 267 8.65 -5.24 -10.52
CA PHE A 267 7.69 -4.90 -11.57
C PHE A 267 7.26 -6.12 -12.36
N PHE A 268 6.01 -6.06 -12.83
CA PHE A 268 5.36 -7.04 -13.69
C PHE A 268 4.49 -6.31 -14.70
N ASN A 269 4.48 -6.76 -15.94
CA ASN A 269 3.55 -6.28 -16.95
C ASN A 269 2.87 -7.48 -17.61
N PHE A 270 1.55 -7.38 -17.78
CA PHE A 270 0.78 -8.40 -18.47
C PHE A 270 -0.49 -7.85 -19.09
N GLU A 271 -0.98 -8.53 -20.13
CA GLU A 271 -2.22 -8.17 -20.81
C GLU A 271 -3.28 -9.21 -20.53
N ILE A 272 -4.45 -8.76 -20.04
CA ILE A 272 -5.61 -9.63 -19.82
C ILE A 272 -6.68 -9.32 -20.87
N PRO A 273 -7.12 -10.31 -21.66
CA PRO A 273 -8.28 -10.13 -22.51
C PRO A 273 -9.55 -9.88 -21.68
N LEU A 274 -10.36 -8.89 -22.06
CA LEU A 274 -11.63 -8.55 -21.39
C LEU A 274 -12.75 -9.56 -21.70
N ARG A 275 -12.66 -10.22 -22.85
CA ARG A 275 -13.60 -11.27 -23.25
C ARG A 275 -12.86 -12.57 -23.47
N ASN A 276 -13.38 -13.62 -22.86
CA ASN A 276 -12.98 -14.97 -23.20
C ASN A 276 -13.87 -15.47 -24.34
N LEU A 277 -13.50 -15.21 -25.60
CA LEU A 277 -14.31 -15.70 -26.72
C LEU A 277 -14.31 -17.24 -26.78
N ASN A 278 -13.30 -17.93 -26.22
CA ASN A 278 -13.17 -19.40 -26.34
C ASN A 278 -12.57 -20.20 -25.15
N LYS A 279 -12.21 -19.60 -23.99
CA LYS A 279 -11.46 -20.34 -22.93
C LYS A 279 -11.80 -20.00 -21.46
N VAL A 280 -13.07 -19.76 -21.08
CA VAL A 280 -13.38 -19.92 -19.63
C VAL A 280 -13.54 -21.41 -19.42
N ASP A 281 -12.51 -22.05 -18.87
CA ASP A 281 -12.53 -23.50 -18.64
C ASP A 281 -13.81 -23.90 -17.88
N PRO A 282 -14.65 -24.77 -18.46
CA PRO A 282 -15.86 -25.28 -17.81
C PRO A 282 -15.59 -25.98 -16.46
N GLN A 283 -14.36 -26.44 -16.22
CA GLN A 283 -13.96 -27.26 -15.08
C GLN A 283 -13.92 -26.50 -13.75
N TYR A 284 -13.83 -25.16 -13.75
CA TYR A 284 -13.78 -24.36 -12.52
C TYR A 284 -15.19 -23.92 -12.07
N PRO A 285 -15.80 -24.57 -11.06
CA PRO A 285 -17.22 -24.44 -10.76
C PRO A 285 -17.55 -23.35 -9.73
N ARG A 286 -16.55 -22.69 -9.13
CA ARG A 286 -16.77 -21.68 -8.08
C ARG A 286 -16.57 -20.27 -8.65
N ALA A 287 -17.64 -19.65 -9.09
CA ALA A 287 -17.69 -18.19 -9.14
C ALA A 287 -19.13 -17.75 -8.87
N GLY A 288 -19.28 -16.75 -8.01
CA GLY A 288 -20.56 -16.26 -7.51
C GLY A 288 -21.46 -15.65 -8.58
N ARG A 289 -22.46 -14.87 -8.14
CA ARG A 289 -23.46 -14.22 -9.02
C ARG A 289 -22.82 -13.35 -10.13
N TRP A 290 -21.62 -12.83 -9.91
CA TRP A 290 -20.86 -11.98 -10.84
C TRP A 290 -20.41 -12.68 -12.14
N ARG A 291 -20.07 -13.97 -12.10
CA ARG A 291 -19.77 -14.73 -13.35
C ARG A 291 -20.99 -14.85 -14.25
N ARG A 292 -22.18 -14.95 -13.67
CA ARG A 292 -23.44 -15.04 -14.43
C ARG A 292 -23.70 -13.73 -15.19
N LEU A 293 -23.38 -12.60 -14.56
CA LEU A 293 -23.44 -11.27 -15.17
C LEU A 293 -22.37 -11.11 -16.27
N ARG A 294 -21.09 -11.43 -15.99
CA ARG A 294 -20.00 -11.36 -16.97
C ARG A 294 -20.22 -12.29 -18.17
N ARG A 295 -20.73 -13.51 -17.98
CA ARG A 295 -21.09 -14.42 -19.09
C ARG A 295 -22.15 -13.80 -20.01
N THR A 296 -23.13 -13.10 -19.47
CA THR A 296 -24.15 -12.41 -20.28
C THR A 296 -23.52 -11.31 -21.13
N PHE A 297 -22.55 -10.57 -20.60
CA PHE A 297 -21.82 -9.52 -21.34
C PHE A 297 -20.73 -10.05 -22.29
N ALA A 298 -20.17 -11.23 -21.99
CA ALA A 298 -19.15 -11.90 -22.80
C ALA A 298 -19.75 -12.74 -23.95
N ARG A 299 -21.08 -12.92 -24.00
CA ARG A 299 -21.73 -13.63 -25.11
C ARG A 299 -21.36 -12.96 -26.45
N PRO A 300 -20.97 -13.74 -27.48
CA PRO A 300 -20.88 -13.24 -28.84
C PRO A 300 -22.21 -12.59 -29.23
N SER A 301 -22.18 -11.51 -30.00
CA SER A 301 -23.43 -10.98 -30.54
C SER A 301 -24.09 -12.07 -31.41
N ASN A 302 -25.41 -12.22 -31.33
CA ASN A 302 -26.18 -13.17 -32.16
C ASN A 302 -26.09 -12.88 -33.67
N ASN A 303 -25.33 -11.85 -34.10
CA ASN A 303 -25.27 -11.37 -35.47
C ASN A 303 -24.05 -11.89 -36.25
N GLY A 304 -23.36 -12.94 -35.78
CA GLY A 304 -22.25 -13.58 -36.51
C GLY A 304 -20.98 -12.72 -36.68
N LYS A 305 -20.96 -11.49 -36.14
CA LYS A 305 -19.77 -10.66 -36.06
C LYS A 305 -19.04 -10.94 -34.74
N THR A 306 -17.82 -11.46 -34.84
CA THR A 306 -16.87 -11.47 -33.72
C THR A 306 -16.56 -10.01 -33.37
N LEU A 307 -16.93 -9.60 -32.16
CA LEU A 307 -16.46 -8.32 -31.64
C LEU A 307 -14.92 -8.42 -31.48
N PRO A 308 -14.16 -7.36 -31.78
CA PRO A 308 -12.71 -7.39 -31.68
C PRO A 308 -12.29 -7.82 -30.26
N GLU A 309 -11.19 -8.56 -30.18
CA GLU A 309 -10.57 -8.88 -28.89
C GLU A 309 -10.15 -7.57 -28.22
N VAL A 310 -10.51 -7.45 -26.94
CA VAL A 310 -10.32 -6.25 -26.16
C VAL A 310 -9.32 -6.60 -25.07
N LEU A 311 -8.25 -5.82 -24.96
CA LEU A 311 -7.19 -6.06 -23.97
C LEU A 311 -7.25 -5.00 -22.87
N THR A 312 -7.15 -5.45 -21.64
CA THR A 312 -6.80 -4.62 -20.50
C THR A 312 -5.30 -4.76 -20.28
N HIS A 313 -4.57 -3.64 -20.34
CA HIS A 313 -3.13 -3.62 -20.07
C HIS A 313 -2.93 -3.41 -18.57
N VAL A 314 -2.17 -4.31 -17.95
CA VAL A 314 -1.91 -4.29 -16.52
C VAL A 314 -0.42 -4.10 -16.28
N SER A 315 -0.09 -3.05 -15.54
CA SER A 315 1.25 -2.80 -15.01
C SER A 315 1.18 -2.89 -13.51
N ALA A 316 1.85 -3.88 -12.91
CA ALA A 316 1.85 -4.12 -11.48
C ALA A 316 3.25 -4.01 -10.89
N ALA A 317 3.33 -3.65 -9.61
CA ALA A 317 4.57 -3.57 -8.88
C ALA A 317 4.37 -3.98 -7.41
N GLY A 318 5.35 -4.69 -6.86
CA GLY A 318 5.50 -4.83 -5.41
C GLY A 318 6.47 -3.77 -4.92
N ILE A 319 6.08 -2.95 -3.94
CA ILE A 319 6.90 -1.87 -3.39
C ILE A 319 7.07 -2.11 -1.89
N GLY A 320 8.30 -2.32 -1.45
CA GLY A 320 8.58 -2.70 -0.09
C GLY A 320 7.92 -4.02 0.31
N PRO A 321 7.80 -4.27 1.63
CA PRO A 321 7.27 -5.54 2.15
C PRO A 321 5.74 -5.64 2.17
N GLY A 322 5.02 -4.52 2.07
CA GLY A 322 3.62 -4.43 2.45
C GLY A 322 2.73 -3.76 1.42
N LEU A 323 3.21 -3.48 0.21
CA LEU A 323 2.43 -2.80 -0.81
C LEU A 323 2.54 -3.50 -2.17
N ALA A 324 1.39 -3.75 -2.78
CA ALA A 324 1.27 -4.04 -4.20
C ALA A 324 0.49 -2.89 -4.87
N LYS A 325 1.03 -2.31 -5.94
CA LYS A 325 0.30 -1.34 -6.78
C LYS A 325 0.09 -1.88 -8.19
N SER A 326 -1.00 -1.47 -8.83
CA SER A 326 -1.28 -1.85 -10.21
C SER A 326 -2.05 -0.76 -10.94
N ARG A 327 -1.73 -0.60 -12.23
CA ARG A 327 -2.45 0.23 -13.18
C ARG A 327 -3.16 -0.66 -14.18
N TRP A 328 -4.42 -0.36 -14.44
CA TRP A 328 -5.26 -1.08 -15.39
C TRP A 328 -5.76 -0.09 -16.44
N TRP A 329 -5.28 -0.27 -17.66
CA TRP A 329 -5.65 0.58 -18.79
C TRP A 329 -6.58 -0.15 -19.75
N GLU A 330 -7.77 0.41 -19.94
CA GLU A 330 -8.85 -0.14 -20.76
C GLU A 330 -9.16 0.80 -21.96
N PRO A 331 -8.36 0.74 -23.04
CA PRO A 331 -8.38 1.73 -24.13
C PRO A 331 -9.73 1.86 -24.85
N GLN A 332 -10.46 0.77 -24.99
CA GLN A 332 -11.78 0.70 -25.60
C GLN A 332 -12.85 1.50 -24.86
N PHE A 333 -12.73 1.62 -23.54
CA PHE A 333 -13.63 2.41 -22.70
C PHE A 333 -13.04 3.77 -22.36
N GLY A 334 -11.73 3.95 -22.62
CA GLY A 334 -10.98 5.11 -22.20
C GLY A 334 -10.92 5.22 -20.68
N ILE A 335 -10.92 4.08 -19.98
CA ILE A 335 -10.88 4.00 -18.51
C ILE A 335 -9.44 3.70 -18.10
N ASP A 336 -8.94 4.48 -17.14
CA ASP A 336 -7.64 4.32 -16.52
C ASP A 336 -7.86 4.16 -15.02
N LEU A 337 -7.32 3.08 -14.45
CA LEU A 337 -7.50 2.73 -13.04
C LEU A 337 -6.14 2.55 -12.39
N LEU A 338 -6.03 3.05 -11.18
CA LEU A 338 -4.89 2.84 -10.31
C LEU A 338 -5.38 2.14 -9.04
N SER A 339 -4.61 1.18 -8.56
CA SER A 339 -4.92 0.40 -7.37
C SER A 339 -3.67 0.26 -6.52
N TRP A 340 -3.82 0.46 -5.21
CA TRP A 340 -2.82 0.16 -4.20
C TRP A 340 -3.46 -0.74 -3.15
N LEU A 341 -2.79 -1.85 -2.86
CA LEU A 341 -3.15 -2.82 -1.85
C LEU A 341 -2.08 -2.81 -0.77
N TYR A 342 -2.45 -2.36 0.43
CA TYR A 342 -1.54 -2.26 1.57
C TYR A 342 -1.86 -3.36 2.58
N VAL A 343 -0.82 -4.06 3.04
CA VAL A 343 -0.92 -5.19 3.97
C VAL A 343 -0.05 -4.92 5.17
N THR A 344 -0.67 -4.72 6.34
CA THR A 344 0.03 -4.34 7.56
C THR A 344 -0.14 -5.39 8.65
N PRO A 345 0.92 -6.10 9.06
CA PRO A 345 0.87 -6.99 10.19
C PRO A 345 0.49 -6.28 11.50
N ILE A 346 -0.54 -6.84 12.15
CA ILE A 346 -0.92 -6.51 13.52
C ILE A 346 -0.09 -7.35 14.49
N ASP A 347 0.06 -8.63 14.19
CA ASP A 347 0.84 -9.64 14.92
C ASP A 347 1.36 -10.68 13.91
N PRO A 348 2.16 -11.70 14.29
CA PRO A 348 2.80 -12.60 13.32
C PRO A 348 1.80 -13.46 12.52
N TYR A 349 0.54 -13.49 12.94
CA TYR A 349 -0.50 -14.36 12.39
C TYR A 349 -1.65 -13.55 11.79
N THR A 350 -1.62 -12.23 11.87
CA THR A 350 -2.77 -11.38 11.52
C THR A 350 -2.32 -10.05 10.97
N TYR A 351 -3.03 -9.61 9.94
CA TYR A 351 -2.77 -8.35 9.26
C TYR A 351 -4.07 -7.63 8.94
N GLU A 352 -3.98 -6.31 8.80
CA GLU A 352 -5.03 -5.47 8.24
C GLU A 352 -4.74 -5.17 6.78
N LEU A 353 -5.77 -5.23 5.95
CA LEU A 353 -5.71 -4.98 4.52
C LEU A 353 -6.40 -3.64 4.21
N PHE A 354 -5.68 -2.73 3.57
CA PHE A 354 -6.21 -1.45 3.09
C PHE A 354 -6.11 -1.36 1.58
N MET A 355 -6.99 -0.58 0.97
CA MET A 355 -6.96 -0.31 -0.46
C MET A 355 -7.19 1.15 -0.79
N CYS A 356 -6.45 1.64 -1.79
CA CYS A 356 -6.72 2.88 -2.51
C CYS A 356 -7.04 2.53 -3.96
N HIS A 357 -8.11 3.09 -4.50
CA HIS A 357 -8.44 2.98 -5.93
C HIS A 357 -8.64 4.36 -6.52
N GLY A 358 -7.85 4.68 -7.54
CA GLY A 358 -8.06 5.84 -8.40
C GLY A 358 -8.74 5.40 -9.69
N ALA A 359 -9.71 6.17 -10.18
CA ALA A 359 -10.28 5.95 -11.51
C ALA A 359 -10.46 7.27 -12.26
N ARG A 360 -10.21 7.26 -13.58
CA ARG A 360 -10.54 8.38 -14.47
C ARG A 360 -10.97 7.89 -15.86
N THR A 361 -11.55 8.80 -16.62
CA THR A 361 -11.82 8.61 -18.06
C THR A 361 -10.91 9.50 -18.88
N ILE A 362 -10.08 8.94 -19.76
CA ILE A 362 -9.12 9.69 -20.61
C ILE A 362 -9.81 10.37 -21.80
N LYS A 363 -10.95 9.83 -22.28
CA LYS A 363 -11.75 10.50 -23.30
C LYS A 363 -12.76 11.44 -22.66
N THR A 364 -12.44 12.73 -22.66
CA THR A 364 -13.46 13.77 -22.76
C THR A 364 -14.14 13.60 -24.12
N PHE A 365 -15.12 12.70 -24.22
CA PHE A 365 -16.08 12.82 -25.31
C PHE A 365 -16.61 14.25 -25.25
N ASN A 366 -16.64 14.94 -26.38
CA ASN A 366 -17.26 16.27 -26.57
C ASN A 366 -18.75 16.17 -26.22
N SER A 367 -19.06 16.10 -24.95
CA SER A 367 -20.25 15.39 -24.54
C SER A 367 -21.10 16.25 -23.63
N ARG A 368 -22.35 16.36 -24.09
CA ARG A 368 -23.45 17.03 -23.42
C ARG A 368 -23.50 16.55 -21.95
N PRO A 369 -24.01 17.36 -21.01
CA PRO A 369 -24.02 17.06 -19.57
C PRO A 369 -24.45 15.64 -19.18
N VAL A 370 -25.37 15.04 -19.95
CA VAL A 370 -25.84 13.65 -19.78
C VAL A 370 -24.74 12.61 -19.91
N GLN A 371 -23.80 12.76 -20.86
CA GLN A 371 -22.72 11.79 -21.04
C GLN A 371 -21.67 11.90 -19.94
N THR A 372 -21.41 13.10 -19.41
CA THR A 372 -20.57 13.29 -18.22
C THR A 372 -21.13 12.52 -17.03
N ILE A 373 -22.45 12.58 -16.83
CA ILE A 373 -23.15 11.82 -15.78
C ILE A 373 -23.03 10.32 -16.04
N LEU A 374 -23.25 9.85 -17.27
CA LEU A 374 -23.14 8.43 -17.62
C LEU A 374 -21.70 7.91 -17.45
N ASN A 375 -20.68 8.71 -17.79
CA ASN A 375 -19.28 8.37 -17.58
C ASN A 375 -18.96 8.28 -16.08
N ALA A 376 -19.43 9.24 -15.27
CA ALA A 376 -19.25 9.22 -13.83
C ALA A 376 -19.93 8.00 -13.19
N LEU A 377 -21.15 7.67 -13.60
CA LEU A 377 -21.87 6.47 -13.14
C LEU A 377 -21.16 5.18 -13.58
N GLY A 378 -20.66 5.13 -14.81
CA GLY A 378 -19.87 4.00 -15.32
C GLY A 378 -18.56 3.82 -14.56
N LEU A 379 -17.87 4.91 -14.25
CA LEU A 379 -16.64 4.91 -13.46
C LEU A 379 -16.90 4.44 -12.02
N GLN A 380 -17.94 4.96 -11.37
CA GLN A 380 -18.35 4.50 -10.04
C GLN A 380 -18.76 3.03 -10.03
N ALA A 381 -19.49 2.57 -11.04
CA ALA A 381 -19.84 1.16 -11.18
C ALA A 381 -18.59 0.28 -11.37
N HIS A 382 -17.60 0.76 -12.13
CA HIS A 382 -16.34 0.06 -12.34
C HIS A 382 -15.53 0.00 -11.03
N MET A 383 -15.39 1.12 -10.31
CA MET A 383 -14.75 1.15 -9.00
C MET A 383 -15.43 0.21 -8.02
N LEU A 384 -16.75 0.25 -7.92
CA LEU A 384 -17.53 -0.67 -7.07
C LEU A 384 -17.34 -2.13 -7.48
N ALA A 385 -17.31 -2.43 -8.77
CA ALA A 385 -17.04 -3.78 -9.25
C ALA A 385 -15.65 -4.26 -8.82
N ASN A 386 -14.63 -3.40 -8.93
CA ASN A 386 -13.27 -3.72 -8.46
C ASN A 386 -13.22 -3.91 -6.92
N HIS A 387 -13.97 -3.10 -6.18
CA HIS A 387 -14.13 -3.26 -4.73
C HIS A 387 -14.75 -4.61 -4.35
N LEU A 388 -15.76 -5.05 -5.09
CA LEU A 388 -16.40 -6.35 -4.87
C LEU A 388 -15.51 -7.51 -5.33
N TYR A 389 -14.71 -7.29 -6.37
CA TYR A 389 -13.76 -8.26 -6.91
C TYR A 389 -12.68 -8.60 -5.89
N VAL A 390 -11.92 -7.59 -5.44
CA VAL A 390 -10.82 -7.76 -4.47
C VAL A 390 -11.35 -7.94 -3.05
N GLY A 391 -12.49 -7.32 -2.71
CA GLY A 391 -13.05 -7.35 -1.37
C GLY A 391 -13.95 -8.54 -1.05
N GLN A 392 -14.30 -9.40 -2.03
CA GLN A 392 -15.15 -10.58 -1.78
C GLN A 392 -14.62 -11.89 -2.35
N GLU A 393 -13.94 -11.90 -3.50
CA GLU A 393 -13.53 -13.15 -4.15
C GLU A 393 -12.17 -13.68 -3.66
N ASP A 394 -11.22 -12.79 -3.39
CA ASP A 394 -9.90 -13.15 -2.85
C ASP A 394 -9.83 -13.40 -1.33
N PRO A 395 -10.55 -12.64 -0.47
CA PRO A 395 -10.44 -12.76 0.98
C PRO A 395 -10.62 -14.17 1.56
N PRO A 396 -11.47 -15.05 0.99
CA PRO A 396 -11.53 -16.45 1.41
C PRO A 396 -10.21 -17.23 1.31
N PHE A 397 -9.26 -16.79 0.48
CA PHE A 397 -7.93 -17.40 0.33
C PHE A 397 -6.83 -16.69 1.13
N TYR A 398 -7.15 -15.53 1.71
CA TYR A 398 -6.26 -14.68 2.49
C TYR A 398 -6.16 -15.12 3.96
N THR A 399 -6.88 -16.18 4.32
CA THR A 399 -6.98 -16.73 5.67
C THR A 399 -5.87 -17.75 5.97
N ALA A 400 -5.80 -18.18 7.23
CA ALA A 400 -4.90 -19.22 7.72
C ALA A 400 -5.18 -20.61 7.13
N ASP A 401 -6.29 -20.77 6.37
CA ASP A 401 -6.56 -21.99 5.62
C ASP A 401 -5.54 -22.19 4.47
N LYS A 402 -4.89 -21.11 4.02
CA LYS A 402 -3.80 -21.17 3.05
C LYS A 402 -2.45 -21.28 3.76
N ILE A 403 -1.82 -22.45 3.64
CA ILE A 403 -0.48 -22.74 4.17
C ILE A 403 0.58 -22.18 3.21
N ARG A 404 1.63 -21.54 3.75
CA ARG A 404 2.81 -21.19 2.94
C ARG A 404 3.68 -22.42 2.75
N LEU A 405 3.74 -22.96 1.53
CA LEU A 405 4.61 -24.09 1.22
C LEU A 405 6.07 -23.63 1.13
N ALA A 406 7.00 -24.46 1.64
CA ALA A 406 8.44 -24.23 1.47
C ALA A 406 8.86 -24.38 0.01
N HIS A 407 8.34 -25.41 -0.65
CA HIS A 407 8.66 -25.75 -2.05
C HIS A 407 7.36 -26.00 -2.82
N PRO A 408 6.66 -24.94 -3.27
CA PRO A 408 5.47 -25.10 -4.09
C PRO A 408 5.82 -25.80 -5.41
N SER A 409 4.92 -26.66 -5.91
CA SER A 409 5.10 -27.33 -7.20
C SER A 409 4.68 -26.41 -8.34
N LEU A 410 5.62 -25.61 -8.84
CA LEU A 410 5.36 -24.58 -9.85
C LEU A 410 5.52 -25.13 -11.28
N ARG A 411 4.64 -24.68 -12.20
CA ARG A 411 4.67 -25.06 -13.62
C ARG A 411 4.42 -23.84 -14.51
N GLY A 412 4.95 -23.86 -15.73
CA GLY A 412 4.70 -22.81 -16.72
C GLY A 412 4.98 -21.41 -16.16
N LYS A 413 4.00 -20.52 -16.29
CA LYS A 413 4.07 -19.13 -15.84
C LYS A 413 4.04 -18.98 -14.30
N ASP A 414 3.69 -20.02 -13.52
CA ASP A 414 3.58 -19.93 -12.05
C ASP A 414 4.95 -19.85 -11.37
N ARG A 415 6.03 -20.10 -12.12
CA ARG A 415 7.42 -19.97 -11.64
C ARG A 415 7.78 -18.56 -11.18
N LEU A 416 7.02 -17.56 -11.64
CA LEU A 416 7.14 -16.18 -11.18
C LEU A 416 6.99 -16.05 -9.65
N ILE A 417 6.17 -16.89 -9.03
CA ILE A 417 5.96 -16.91 -7.59
C ILE A 417 7.26 -17.17 -6.83
N ASP A 418 8.13 -18.05 -7.33
CA ASP A 418 9.42 -18.32 -6.66
C ASP A 418 10.32 -17.09 -6.67
N GLN A 419 10.34 -16.37 -7.80
CA GLN A 419 11.12 -15.14 -7.94
C GLN A 419 10.62 -14.04 -7.00
N TYR A 420 9.30 -13.82 -6.95
CA TYR A 420 8.70 -12.82 -6.08
C TYR A 420 8.90 -13.16 -4.60
N THR A 421 8.59 -14.41 -4.21
CA THR A 421 8.71 -14.82 -2.81
C THR A 421 10.16 -14.86 -2.35
N GLY A 422 11.10 -15.27 -3.21
CA GLY A 422 12.53 -15.24 -2.95
C GLY A 422 13.03 -13.82 -2.73
N TRP A 423 12.68 -12.88 -3.61
CA TRP A 423 12.97 -11.45 -3.44
C TRP A 423 12.40 -10.91 -2.13
N TRP A 424 11.10 -11.10 -1.89
CA TRP A 424 10.41 -10.55 -0.72
C TRP A 424 11.00 -11.05 0.61
N LYS A 425 11.23 -12.37 0.71
CA LYS A 425 11.81 -12.99 1.91
C LYS A 425 13.24 -12.54 2.18
N SER A 426 14.08 -12.49 1.14
CA SER A 426 15.50 -12.14 1.28
C SER A 426 15.74 -10.65 1.51
N THR A 427 14.81 -9.79 1.08
CA THR A 427 14.96 -8.34 1.15
C THR A 427 14.48 -7.76 2.47
N PHE A 428 13.34 -8.23 2.98
CA PHE A 428 12.64 -7.52 4.06
C PHE A 428 12.71 -8.19 5.43
N PHE A 429 13.16 -9.45 5.51
CA PHE A 429 13.24 -10.18 6.77
C PHE A 429 14.67 -10.39 7.22
N THR A 430 14.83 -10.65 8.51
CA THR A 430 16.14 -10.96 9.07
C THR A 430 16.65 -12.32 8.61
N PRO A 431 17.97 -12.51 8.43
CA PRO A 431 18.55 -13.81 8.15
C PRO A 431 18.17 -14.86 9.21
N GLN A 432 18.09 -14.47 10.48
CA GLN A 432 17.69 -15.33 11.59
C GLN A 432 16.26 -15.85 11.42
N PHE A 433 15.31 -14.98 11.05
CA PHE A 433 13.94 -15.40 10.77
C PHE A 433 13.88 -16.32 9.56
N GLN A 434 14.62 -16.00 8.49
CA GLN A 434 14.65 -16.84 7.29
C GLN A 434 15.20 -18.24 7.60
N GLU A 435 16.34 -18.34 8.28
CA GLU A 435 16.92 -19.62 8.69
C GLU A 435 15.97 -20.44 9.59
N MET A 436 15.28 -19.78 10.51
CA MET A 436 14.30 -20.43 11.39
C MET A 436 13.16 -21.08 10.61
N VAL A 437 12.61 -20.39 9.61
CA VAL A 437 11.45 -20.88 8.84
C VAL A 437 11.82 -21.71 7.62
N ASP A 438 13.08 -21.72 7.22
CA ASP A 438 13.53 -22.35 5.98
C ASP A 438 13.25 -23.87 5.97
N GLY A 439 12.77 -24.34 4.82
CA GLY A 439 12.35 -25.73 4.60
C GLY A 439 11.01 -26.14 5.23
N TYR A 440 10.33 -25.30 6.02
CA TYR A 440 9.01 -25.62 6.60
C TYR A 440 7.83 -25.13 5.76
N ASP A 441 6.79 -25.96 5.65
CA ASP A 441 5.46 -25.48 5.26
C ASP A 441 4.83 -24.80 6.47
N LEU A 442 4.58 -23.50 6.38
CA LEU A 442 4.17 -22.67 7.51
C LEU A 442 2.65 -22.50 7.59
N ASP A 443 2.15 -22.81 8.78
CA ASP A 443 0.77 -22.61 9.19
C ASP A 443 0.68 -21.38 10.10
N PHE A 444 -0.15 -20.42 9.70
CA PHE A 444 -0.37 -19.14 10.39
C PHE A 444 -1.60 -19.18 11.30
N THR A 445 -2.09 -20.37 11.64
CA THR A 445 -3.14 -20.51 12.65
C THR A 445 -2.64 -20.01 14.00
N ARG A 446 -3.42 -19.13 14.63
CA ARG A 446 -3.10 -18.60 15.97
C ARG A 446 -2.97 -19.74 17.01
N PRO A 447 -2.12 -19.56 18.05
CA PRO A 447 -1.93 -20.54 19.13
C PRO A 447 -3.22 -20.96 19.82
#